data_AF-A8RMK0-F1
#
_entry.id   AF-A8RMK0-F1
#
_cell.length_a   1.000
_cell.length_b   1.000
_cell.length_c   1.000
_cell.angle_alpha   90.00
_cell.angle_beta   90.00
_cell.angle_gamma   90.00
#
_symmetry.space_group_name_H-M   'P 1'
#
loop_
_entity.id
_entity.type
_entity.pdbx_description
1 polymer ?
#
loop_
_entity_poly.entity_id
_entity_poly.type
_entity_poly.pdbx_seq_one_letter_code
_entity_poly.pdbx_strand_id
1 'polypeptide(L)'
;MEINGENGSMTLYDRNGTPAAYIDSDGEHIYLFDGKPAAYLNEDAVYGFGGTQYGWFEKGWIRDLDGYCVMFTDEARTQGPAKPSRHETPAKWARAARPVRRSRETKRSKTAYKAAWSEIAAGDFLSGNS
;
A
#
# COMPACT_ATOMS: atom_id res chain seq x y z
N MET A 1 -26.92 -12.66 -11.73
CA MET A 1 -25.91 -12.48 -10.66
C MET A 1 -24.68 -11.90 -11.33
N GLU A 2 -24.53 -10.59 -11.29
CA GLU A 2 -23.32 -9.93 -11.78
C GLU A 2 -22.30 -9.95 -10.65
N ILE A 3 -21.44 -10.96 -10.66
CA ILE A 3 -20.13 -10.85 -10.02
C ILE A 3 -19.18 -10.38 -11.10
N ASN A 4 -18.46 -9.28 -10.85
CA ASN A 4 -17.12 -8.92 -11.36
C ASN A 4 -16.92 -7.40 -11.24
N GLY A 5 -16.84 -6.92 -9.99
CA GLY A 5 -16.29 -5.60 -9.66
C GLY A 5 -14.77 -5.58 -9.59
N GLU A 6 -14.07 -6.52 -10.26
CA GLU A 6 -12.65 -6.81 -10.03
C GLU A 6 -11.68 -6.04 -10.96
N ASN A 7 -12.19 -5.28 -11.93
CA ASN A 7 -11.34 -4.72 -12.99
C ASN A 7 -10.56 -3.43 -12.63
N GLY A 8 -10.57 -2.97 -11.37
CA GLY A 8 -9.98 -1.66 -11.02
C GLY A 8 -9.03 -1.61 -9.84
N SER A 9 -9.00 -2.63 -8.97
CA SER A 9 -8.21 -2.58 -7.73
C SER A 9 -6.88 -3.31 -7.86
N MET A 10 -5.82 -2.80 -7.22
CA MET A 10 -4.49 -3.42 -7.24
C MET A 10 -4.15 -4.05 -5.88
N THR A 11 -3.88 -5.35 -5.84
CA THR A 11 -3.41 -6.03 -4.63
C THR A 11 -1.98 -5.61 -4.28
N LEU A 12 -1.75 -5.32 -3.00
CA LEU A 12 -0.45 -5.08 -2.39
C LEU A 12 -0.01 -6.34 -1.64
N TYR A 13 1.10 -6.92 -2.07
CA TYR A 13 1.74 -8.09 -1.48
C TYR A 13 2.92 -7.65 -0.62
N ASP A 14 3.10 -8.28 0.54
CA ASP A 14 4.25 -8.05 1.42
C ASP A 14 5.54 -8.69 0.89
N ARG A 15 6.66 -8.54 1.61
CA ARG A 15 7.96 -9.12 1.26
C ARG A 15 7.98 -10.66 1.16
N ASN A 16 6.94 -11.34 1.64
CA ASN A 16 6.77 -12.79 1.57
C ASN A 16 5.79 -13.21 0.47
N GLY A 17 5.20 -12.25 -0.26
CA GLY A 17 4.22 -12.51 -1.31
C GLY A 17 2.81 -12.73 -0.76
N THR A 18 2.57 -12.40 0.51
CA THR A 18 1.26 -12.49 1.15
C THR A 18 0.45 -11.22 0.85
N PRO A 19 -0.80 -11.33 0.37
CA PRO A 19 -1.68 -10.18 0.21
C PRO A 19 -1.92 -9.48 1.54
N ALA A 20 -1.47 -8.24 1.66
CA ALA A 20 -1.59 -7.45 2.88
C ALA A 20 -2.73 -6.41 2.79
N ALA A 21 -2.89 -5.81 1.61
CA ALA A 21 -3.87 -4.76 1.36
C ALA A 21 -4.20 -4.68 -0.14
N TYR A 22 -5.06 -3.76 -0.53
CA TYR A 22 -5.28 -3.40 -1.92
C TYR A 22 -5.54 -1.90 -2.09
N ILE A 23 -5.09 -1.34 -3.21
CA ILE A 23 -5.51 -0.02 -3.69
C ILE A 23 -6.88 -0.21 -4.36
N ASP A 24 -7.85 0.57 -3.92
CA ASP A 24 -9.24 0.54 -4.38
C ASP A 24 -9.34 0.95 -5.85
N SER A 25 -10.49 0.69 -6.46
CA SER A 25 -10.74 1.06 -7.86
C SER A 25 -10.74 2.57 -8.12
N ASP A 26 -10.79 3.38 -7.07
CA ASP A 26 -10.61 4.84 -7.17
C ASP A 26 -9.15 5.26 -7.34
N GLY A 27 -8.20 4.33 -7.25
CA GLY A 27 -6.77 4.57 -7.43
C GLY A 27 -6.13 5.38 -6.30
N GLU A 28 -6.87 5.68 -5.23
CA GLU A 28 -6.43 6.57 -4.15
C GLU A 28 -6.43 5.86 -2.80
N HIS A 29 -7.44 5.05 -2.49
CA HIS A 29 -7.61 4.53 -1.13
C HIS A 29 -7.03 3.14 -0.98
N ILE A 30 -6.34 2.90 0.14
CA ILE A 30 -5.78 1.60 0.48
C ILE A 30 -6.63 0.96 1.57
N TYR A 31 -7.11 -0.25 1.32
CA TYR A 31 -7.91 -1.04 2.25
C TYR A 31 -7.21 -2.35 2.59
N LEU A 32 -7.46 -2.81 3.81
CA LEU A 32 -7.23 -4.19 4.19
C LEU A 32 -8.35 -5.07 3.62
N PHE A 33 -8.06 -6.36 3.47
CA PHE A 33 -9.06 -7.33 2.98
C PHE A 33 -10.26 -7.53 3.91
N ASP A 34 -10.12 -7.16 5.19
CA ASP A 34 -11.22 -7.11 6.16
C ASP A 34 -12.14 -5.87 5.99
N GLY A 35 -11.89 -5.04 4.96
CA GLY A 35 -12.69 -3.87 4.61
C GLY A 35 -12.28 -2.60 5.35
N LYS A 36 -11.29 -2.63 6.25
CA LYS A 36 -10.84 -1.44 6.98
C LYS A 36 -10.00 -0.52 6.07
N PRO A 37 -10.27 0.80 6.06
CA PRO A 37 -9.41 1.77 5.40
C PRO A 37 -8.10 1.92 6.18
N ALA A 38 -6.97 1.72 5.51
CA ALA A 38 -5.64 1.75 6.13
C ALA A 38 -4.89 3.04 5.83
N ALA A 39 -4.88 3.45 4.56
CA ALA A 39 -4.14 4.62 4.09
C ALA A 39 -4.79 5.19 2.82
N TYR A 40 -4.23 6.28 2.30
CA TYR A 40 -4.59 6.82 1.00
C TYR A 40 -3.36 7.41 0.30
N LEU A 41 -3.44 7.51 -1.02
CA LEU A 41 -2.44 8.12 -1.87
C LEU A 41 -2.74 9.60 -2.04
N ASN A 42 -1.69 10.41 -2.00
CA ASN A 42 -1.70 11.79 -2.45
C ASN A 42 -0.55 11.96 -3.43
N GLU A 43 -0.90 12.02 -4.71
CA GLU A 43 0.05 11.83 -5.81
C GLU A 43 0.77 10.47 -5.61
N ASP A 44 2.08 10.51 -5.37
CA ASP A 44 2.93 9.34 -5.10
C ASP A 44 3.25 9.15 -3.62
N ALA A 45 2.70 9.96 -2.70
CA ALA A 45 2.92 9.79 -1.26
C ALA A 45 1.79 8.97 -0.61
N VAL A 46 2.16 8.08 0.30
CA VAL A 46 1.23 7.27 1.09
C VAL A 46 1.01 7.94 2.44
N TYR A 47 -0.24 8.26 2.76
CA TYR A 47 -0.63 8.91 4.01
C TYR A 47 -1.60 8.06 4.82
N GLY A 48 -1.43 8.08 6.13
CA GLY A 48 -2.48 7.70 7.06
C GLY A 48 -3.58 8.76 7.12
N PHE A 49 -4.79 8.38 7.50
CA PHE A 49 -5.91 9.31 7.70
C PHE A 49 -5.64 10.35 8.80
N GLY A 50 -4.69 10.09 9.70
CA GLY A 50 -4.20 11.03 10.70
C GLY A 50 -3.34 12.18 10.13
N GLY A 51 -2.95 12.13 8.86
CA GLY A 51 -2.16 13.17 8.20
C GLY A 51 -0.66 12.88 8.10
N THR A 52 -0.17 11.85 8.79
CA THR A 52 1.25 11.43 8.74
C THR A 52 1.55 10.69 7.44
N GLN A 53 2.69 11.02 6.83
CA GLN A 53 3.20 10.31 5.66
C GLN A 53 3.87 9.02 6.10
N TYR A 54 3.40 7.88 5.59
CA TYR A 54 4.00 6.56 5.84
C TYR A 54 5.10 6.24 4.84
N GLY A 55 4.97 6.74 3.61
CA GLY A 55 5.90 6.36 2.56
C GLY A 55 5.54 6.88 1.18
N TRP A 56 5.91 6.08 0.18
CA TRP A 56 5.82 6.42 -1.24
C TRP A 56 5.23 5.26 -2.04
N PHE A 57 4.45 5.55 -3.07
CA PHE A 57 3.97 4.61 -4.07
C PHE A 57 4.48 4.99 -5.45
N GLU A 58 5.36 4.18 -6.03
CA GLU A 58 5.89 4.44 -7.37
C GLU A 58 6.27 3.14 -8.08
N LYS A 59 5.97 3.06 -9.38
CA LYS A 59 6.30 1.90 -10.24
C LYS A 59 5.84 0.56 -9.63
N GLY A 60 4.67 0.59 -9.01
CA GLY A 60 4.06 -0.58 -8.38
C GLY A 60 4.63 -0.97 -7.01
N TRP A 61 5.55 -0.19 -6.43
CA TRP A 61 6.13 -0.43 -5.10
C TRP A 61 5.60 0.55 -4.07
N ILE A 62 5.24 0.05 -2.88
CA ILE A 62 5.15 0.86 -1.66
C ILE A 62 6.52 0.84 -1.00
N ARG A 63 7.05 2.02 -0.67
CA ARG A 63 8.33 2.20 0.02
C ARG A 63 8.16 2.95 1.33
N ASP A 64 9.00 2.65 2.30
CA ASP A 64 9.15 3.46 3.50
C ASP A 64 9.85 4.80 3.19
N LEU A 65 9.97 5.64 4.22
CA LEU A 65 10.60 6.95 4.11
C LEU A 65 12.13 6.86 3.86
N ASP A 66 12.75 5.73 4.16
CA ASP A 66 14.18 5.46 3.92
C ASP A 66 14.46 4.87 2.53
N GLY A 67 13.40 4.64 1.74
CA GLY A 67 13.46 4.22 0.35
C GLY A 67 13.49 2.70 0.14
N TYR A 68 13.31 1.90 1.18
CA TYR A 68 13.20 0.44 1.08
C TYR A 68 11.79 -0.01 0.69
N CYS A 69 11.67 -1.13 -0.02
CA CYS A 69 10.38 -1.67 -0.44
C CYS A 69 9.66 -2.35 0.73
N VAL A 70 8.40 -1.99 0.99
CA VAL A 70 7.56 -2.61 2.02
C VAL A 70 6.56 -3.58 1.38
N MET A 71 5.93 -3.16 0.29
CA MET A 71 4.95 -3.96 -0.46
C MET A 71 5.10 -3.74 -1.97
N PHE A 72 4.52 -4.64 -2.75
CA PHE A 72 4.53 -4.59 -4.21
C PHE A 72 3.18 -4.96 -4.83
N THR A 73 2.91 -4.44 -6.01
CA THR A 73 1.75 -4.80 -6.85
C THR A 73 2.17 -5.75 -7.96
N ASP A 74 1.21 -6.25 -8.75
CA ASP A 74 1.57 -6.95 -9.98
C ASP A 74 2.45 -6.07 -10.87
N GLU A 75 2.18 -4.77 -10.99
CA GLU A 75 2.90 -3.86 -11.89
C GLU A 75 4.36 -3.57 -11.49
N ALA A 76 4.79 -4.00 -10.31
CA ALA A 76 6.18 -3.89 -9.89
C ALA A 76 7.10 -4.72 -10.78
N ARG A 77 7.85 -4.05 -11.68
CA ARG A 77 8.74 -4.70 -12.66
C ARG A 77 10.20 -4.32 -12.49
N THR A 78 10.50 -3.11 -12.00
CA THR A 78 11.86 -2.56 -11.93
C THR A 78 12.11 -1.84 -10.61
N GLN A 79 13.38 -1.56 -10.32
CA GLN A 79 13.84 -0.71 -9.20
C GLN A 79 13.59 -1.24 -7.78
N GLY A 80 13.11 -2.47 -7.62
CA GLY A 80 12.94 -3.11 -6.32
C GLY A 80 13.70 -4.43 -6.19
N PRO A 81 13.64 -5.06 -5.01
CA PRO A 81 14.25 -6.37 -4.78
C PRO A 81 13.57 -7.47 -5.59
N ALA A 82 14.16 -8.67 -5.58
CA ALA A 82 13.53 -9.86 -6.14
C ALA A 82 12.18 -10.12 -5.45
N LYS A 83 11.14 -10.34 -6.27
CA LYS A 83 9.78 -10.59 -5.78
C LYS A 83 9.61 -12.08 -5.39
N PRO A 84 9.01 -12.37 -4.24
CA PRO A 84 8.64 -13.74 -3.89
C PRO A 84 7.49 -14.26 -4.76
N SER A 85 7.26 -15.57 -4.72
CA SER A 85 6.01 -16.16 -5.19
C SER A 85 4.82 -15.59 -4.42
N ARG A 86 3.68 -15.42 -5.10
CA ARG A 86 2.49 -14.81 -4.50
C ARG A 86 1.55 -15.88 -3.95
N HIS A 87 1.02 -15.62 -2.77
CA HIS A 87 -0.08 -16.39 -2.21
C HIS A 87 -1.43 -15.97 -2.81
N GLU A 88 -2.43 -16.82 -2.66
CA GLU A 88 -3.80 -16.55 -3.11
C GLU A 88 -4.36 -15.31 -2.42
N THR A 89 -5.03 -14.47 -3.20
CA THR A 89 -5.68 -13.26 -2.68
C THR A 89 -6.95 -13.66 -1.93
N PRO A 90 -7.13 -13.26 -0.66
CA PRO A 90 -8.33 -13.57 0.09
C PRO A 90 -9.54 -12.79 -0.44
N ALA A 91 -10.73 -13.29 -0.12
CA ALA A 91 -11.97 -12.58 -0.42
C ALA A 91 -12.01 -11.21 0.30
N LYS A 92 -12.45 -10.18 -0.42
CA LYS A 92 -12.62 -8.83 0.14
C LYS A 92 -13.93 -8.74 0.90
N TRP A 93 -13.87 -8.24 2.12
CA TRP A 93 -15.07 -7.96 2.91
C TRP A 93 -15.69 -6.62 2.53
N ALA A 94 -16.90 -6.34 3.00
CA ALA A 94 -17.56 -5.05 2.80
C ALA A 94 -16.71 -3.92 3.39
N ARG A 95 -16.52 -2.84 2.63
CA ARG A 95 -15.70 -1.69 3.06
C ARG A 95 -16.37 -0.94 4.23
N ALA A 96 -15.60 -0.69 5.29
CA ALA A 96 -16.00 0.18 6.38
C ALA A 96 -15.97 1.66 5.95
N ALA A 97 -16.65 2.51 6.74
CA ALA A 97 -16.64 3.95 6.52
C ALA A 97 -15.22 4.53 6.66
N ARG A 98 -14.85 5.45 5.76
CA ARG A 98 -13.56 6.14 5.77
C ARG A 98 -13.48 7.11 6.95
N PRO A 99 -12.37 7.17 7.69
CA PRO A 99 -12.15 8.20 8.70
C PRO A 99 -12.10 9.58 8.05
N VAL A 100 -12.47 10.60 8.83
CA VAL A 100 -12.22 12.00 8.44
C VAL A 100 -10.71 12.22 8.37
N ARG A 101 -10.23 12.72 7.23
CA ARG A 101 -8.81 13.06 7.04
C ARG A 101 -8.46 14.27 7.89
N ARG A 102 -7.43 14.14 8.74
CA ARG A 102 -6.82 15.29 9.42
C ARG A 102 -5.89 16.05 8.48
N SER A 103 -5.46 17.24 8.90
CA SER A 103 -4.45 18.03 8.19
C SER A 103 -3.20 17.19 7.95
N ARG A 104 -2.76 17.12 6.70
CA ARG A 104 -1.54 16.39 6.33
C ARG A 104 -0.29 17.13 6.79
N GLU A 105 0.72 16.35 7.17
CA GLU A 105 2.10 16.83 7.22
C GLU A 105 2.54 17.33 5.84
N THR A 106 3.50 18.24 5.82
CA THR A 106 4.17 18.62 4.58
C THR A 106 4.86 17.39 4.00
N LYS A 107 4.59 17.11 2.72
CA LYS A 107 5.20 16.00 1.98
C LYS A 107 6.72 16.02 2.11
N ARG A 108 7.29 14.93 2.62
CA ARG A 108 8.72 14.81 2.88
C ARG A 108 9.51 14.77 1.58
N SER A 109 10.79 15.10 1.62
CA SER A 109 11.68 14.86 0.49
C SER A 109 11.93 13.37 0.31
N LYS A 110 11.97 12.89 -0.93
CA LYS A 110 12.31 11.51 -1.24
C LYS A 110 13.78 11.24 -0.93
N THR A 111 14.04 10.13 -0.25
CA THR A 111 15.36 9.51 -0.15
C THR A 111 15.66 8.69 -1.42
N ALA A 112 16.93 8.35 -1.63
CA ALA A 112 17.33 7.51 -2.76
C ALA A 112 16.74 6.11 -2.63
N TYR A 113 16.18 5.57 -3.71
CA TYR A 113 15.59 4.24 -3.71
C TYR A 113 16.61 3.14 -3.48
N LYS A 114 16.19 2.16 -2.67
CA LYS A 114 16.99 0.99 -2.37
C LYS A 114 16.34 -0.24 -3.01
N ALA A 115 17.17 -1.06 -3.65
CA ALA A 115 16.75 -2.32 -4.25
C ALA A 115 16.73 -3.45 -3.19
N ALA A 116 16.11 -3.17 -2.04
CA ALA A 116 16.07 -4.07 -0.89
C ALA A 116 14.71 -3.96 -0.19
N TRP A 117 14.32 -5.04 0.51
CA TRP A 117 13.14 -5.06 1.35
C TRP A 117 13.37 -4.25 2.64
N SER A 118 12.31 -3.61 3.11
CA SER A 118 12.27 -2.99 4.43
C SER A 118 12.18 -4.06 5.52
N GLU A 119 12.71 -3.74 6.70
CA GLU A 119 12.49 -4.55 7.89
C GLU A 119 11.08 -4.37 8.46
N ILE A 120 10.42 -3.25 8.14
CA ILE A 120 9.06 -2.91 8.57
C ILE A 120 8.06 -3.88 7.93
N ALA A 121 7.19 -4.48 8.75
CA ALA A 121 6.12 -5.34 8.25
C ALA A 121 5.01 -4.50 7.62
N ALA A 122 4.31 -5.06 6.63
CA ALA A 122 3.23 -4.37 5.93
C ALA A 122 2.12 -3.87 6.87
N GLY A 123 1.78 -4.66 7.89
CA GLY A 123 0.80 -4.26 8.91
C GLY A 123 1.27 -3.07 9.75
N ASP A 124 2.53 -3.08 10.21
CA ASP A 124 3.09 -1.99 11.01
C ASP A 124 3.16 -0.69 10.20
N PHE A 125 3.62 -0.79 8.94
CA PHE A 125 3.62 0.33 7.99
C PHE A 125 2.23 0.95 7.81
N LEU A 126 1.21 0.12 7.59
CA LEU A 126 -0.17 0.58 7.36
C LEU A 126 -0.87 1.08 8.63
N SER A 127 -0.36 0.72 9.81
CA SER A 127 -0.83 1.25 11.10
C SER A 127 -0.15 2.57 11.50
N GLY A 128 0.93 2.95 10.80
CA GLY A 128 1.76 4.12 11.14
C GLY A 128 2.74 3.88 12.29
N ASN A 129 3.03 2.63 12.63
CA ASN A 129 4.00 2.23 13.67
C ASN A 129 5.40 1.94 13.09
N SER A 130 5.75 2.63 12.00
CA SER A 130 7.02 2.50 11.26
C SER A 130 8.17 3.29 11.88
#